data_AF-A0A7W4B8L4-F1
#
_entry.id   AF-A0A7W4B8L4-F1
#
_cell.length_a   1.000
_cell.length_b   1.000
_cell.length_c   1.000
_cell.angle_alpha   90.00
_cell.angle_beta   90.00
_cell.angle_gamma   90.00
#
_symmetry.space_group_name_H-M   'P 1'
#
loop_
_entity.id
_entity.type
_entity.pdbx_description
1 polymer ?
#
loop_
_entity_poly.entity_id
_entity_poly.type
_entity_poly.pdbx_seq_one_letter_code
_entity_poly.pdbx_strand_id
1 'polypeptide(L)'
;MIKVLSRKIFRTNHLQIGEGNISGYVACFLAILSCLGVLAFHFPEYLTTPELRKSYSVDFLRQLMFAALLLSGSLGLLNFVRNTNKRLGATAWFFILLAIMFGGPNVEVKEFASDTPYIGLDWFILDLLGSTLIFIVIEKLLPHRKDQKILRSEWRGDLNHFFVNHLIIGFVLLVTNHFVHYGFGWAVSSTVQGYIEQTSFLVQLFLIILVADLMQYWVHRAYHEIPLLWRFHGVHHSAKEMDWLAGSRQHILEILVTRSLVLTPIFVLGFSQQIISLYVIIVGLQAVFNHANVRVKFGWLKYFMVTPQFHHWHHASDKAAIDRNYAAHFSFLDYAFGTAVKGQKEWPQAYGVVGDYMPVGMLKQQVYPFKRTK
;
A
#
# COMPACT_ATOMS: atom_id res chain seq x y z
N MET A 1 -20.57 -18.36 3.70
CA MET A 1 -19.74 -19.43 3.09
C MET A 1 -18.29 -19.01 2.79
N ILE A 2 -18.05 -17.84 2.16
CA ILE A 2 -16.72 -17.36 1.74
C ILE A 2 -15.69 -17.22 2.90
N LYS A 3 -16.10 -16.67 4.05
CA LYS A 3 -15.22 -16.57 5.26
C LYS A 3 -14.77 -17.93 5.82
N VAL A 4 -15.56 -18.99 5.61
CA VAL A 4 -15.25 -20.35 6.08
C VAL A 4 -14.30 -21.06 5.10
N LEU A 5 -14.47 -20.82 3.79
CA LEU A 5 -13.58 -21.32 2.74
C LEU A 5 -12.17 -20.70 2.85
N SER A 6 -12.07 -19.37 2.98
CA SER A 6 -10.77 -18.69 3.13
C SER A 6 -10.00 -19.11 4.40
N ARG A 7 -10.70 -19.37 5.52
CA ARG A 7 -10.09 -19.88 6.76
C ARG A 7 -9.60 -21.33 6.66
N LYS A 8 -10.13 -22.13 5.74
CA LYS A 8 -9.75 -23.55 5.57
C LYS A 8 -8.61 -23.78 4.58
N ILE A 9 -8.34 -22.83 3.67
CA ILE A 9 -7.31 -22.94 2.63
C ILE A 9 -5.92 -22.59 3.18
N PHE A 10 -5.80 -21.53 3.99
CA PHE A 10 -4.52 -21.01 4.49
C PHE A 10 -4.36 -21.21 6.01
N ARG A 11 -4.11 -22.45 6.45
CA ARG A 11 -4.11 -22.84 7.89
C ARG A 11 -2.75 -22.80 8.60
N THR A 12 -1.64 -22.68 7.86
CA THR A 12 -0.31 -22.89 8.42
C THR A 12 0.25 -21.62 9.05
N ASN A 13 0.53 -21.70 10.35
CA ASN A 13 1.13 -20.63 11.12
C ASN A 13 2.67 -20.61 11.02
N HIS A 14 3.28 -21.60 10.38
CA HIS A 14 4.72 -21.66 10.13
C HIS A 14 4.95 -22.20 8.72
N LEU A 15 5.84 -21.56 7.96
CA LEU A 15 6.24 -21.97 6.62
C LEU A 15 7.60 -22.66 6.73
N GLN A 16 7.63 -23.99 6.62
CA GLN A 16 8.88 -24.75 6.58
C GLN A 16 9.21 -25.16 5.16
N ILE A 17 10.50 -25.10 4.80
CA ILE A 17 10.99 -25.59 3.52
C ILE A 17 10.83 -27.11 3.49
N GLY A 18 10.36 -27.64 2.36
CA GLY A 18 10.17 -29.08 2.16
C GLY A 18 8.75 -29.60 2.39
N GLU A 19 7.92 -28.91 3.17
CA GLU A 19 6.52 -29.32 3.43
C GLU A 19 5.56 -29.03 2.25
N GLY A 20 6.04 -28.34 1.21
CA GLY A 20 5.24 -27.91 0.06
C GLY A 20 4.28 -26.75 0.35
N ASN A 21 4.15 -26.27 1.58
CA ASN A 21 3.28 -25.12 1.89
C ASN A 21 3.73 -23.87 1.13
N ILE A 22 5.04 -23.55 1.15
CA ILE A 22 5.62 -22.39 0.44
C ILE A 22 5.30 -22.44 -1.05
N SER A 23 5.60 -23.55 -1.73
CA SER A 23 5.30 -23.70 -3.15
C SER A 23 3.81 -23.59 -3.45
N GLY A 24 2.95 -24.08 -2.55
CA GLY A 24 1.50 -23.94 -2.67
C GLY A 24 1.01 -22.49 -2.57
N TYR A 25 1.53 -21.70 -1.62
CA TYR A 25 1.21 -20.27 -1.50
C TYR A 25 1.69 -19.48 -2.72
N VAL A 26 2.92 -19.70 -3.17
CA VAL A 26 3.48 -19.03 -4.35
C VAL A 26 2.69 -19.39 -5.61
N ALA A 27 2.34 -20.67 -5.79
CA ALA A 27 1.50 -21.10 -6.90
C ALA A 27 0.12 -20.43 -6.87
N CYS A 28 -0.56 -20.44 -5.71
CA CYS A 28 -1.86 -19.76 -5.57
C CYS A 28 -1.76 -18.27 -5.87
N PHE A 29 -0.73 -17.60 -5.36
CA PHE A 29 -0.50 -16.17 -5.54
C PHE A 29 -0.36 -15.82 -7.03
N LEU A 30 0.56 -16.49 -7.74
CA LEU A 30 0.78 -16.26 -9.16
C LEU A 30 -0.45 -16.63 -10.02
N ALA A 31 -1.11 -17.76 -9.73
CA ALA A 31 -2.31 -18.17 -10.45
C ALA A 31 -3.45 -17.15 -10.34
N ILE A 32 -3.70 -16.65 -9.12
CA ILE A 32 -4.75 -15.67 -8.86
C ILE A 32 -4.42 -14.35 -9.55
N LEU A 33 -3.19 -13.84 -9.41
CA LEU A 33 -2.78 -12.61 -10.09
C LEU A 33 -2.87 -12.72 -11.61
N SER A 34 -2.41 -13.83 -12.20
CA SER A 34 -2.56 -14.07 -13.64
C SER A 34 -4.03 -14.13 -14.05
N CYS A 35 -4.89 -14.79 -13.28
CA CYS A 35 -6.33 -14.82 -13.58
C CYS A 35 -6.97 -13.42 -13.52
N LEU A 36 -6.59 -12.59 -12.55
CA LEU A 36 -7.04 -11.20 -12.48
C LEU A 36 -6.48 -10.37 -13.66
N GLY A 37 -5.23 -10.63 -14.07
CA GLY A 37 -4.62 -10.02 -15.24
C GLY A 37 -5.36 -10.36 -16.54
N VAL A 38 -5.79 -11.61 -16.70
CA VAL A 38 -6.65 -12.03 -17.83
C VAL A 38 -7.97 -11.26 -17.84
N LEU A 39 -8.61 -11.06 -16.68
CA LEU A 39 -9.82 -10.23 -16.58
C LEU A 39 -9.53 -8.78 -17.00
N ALA A 40 -8.42 -8.20 -16.55
CA ALA A 40 -8.00 -6.87 -16.94
C ALA A 40 -7.72 -6.75 -18.46
N PHE A 41 -7.25 -7.83 -19.11
CA PHE A 41 -7.09 -7.86 -20.57
C PHE A 41 -8.42 -7.88 -21.32
N HIS A 42 -9.45 -8.54 -20.79
CA HIS A 42 -10.80 -8.56 -21.39
C HIS A 42 -11.54 -7.24 -21.23
N PHE A 43 -11.37 -6.56 -20.09
CA PHE A 43 -12.09 -5.34 -19.74
C PHE A 43 -11.13 -4.19 -19.41
N PRO A 44 -10.22 -3.82 -20.33
CA PRO A 44 -9.16 -2.87 -20.02
C PRO A 44 -9.72 -1.48 -19.69
N GLU A 45 -10.84 -1.09 -20.31
CA GLU A 45 -11.51 0.20 -20.06
C GLU A 45 -12.05 0.38 -18.63
N TYR A 46 -12.40 -0.72 -17.95
CA TYR A 46 -12.96 -0.66 -16.59
C TYR A 46 -11.98 -1.11 -15.50
N LEU A 47 -11.00 -1.96 -15.85
CA LEU A 47 -10.14 -2.64 -14.87
C LEU A 47 -8.68 -2.17 -14.91
N THR A 48 -8.33 -1.27 -15.83
CA THR A 48 -6.99 -0.71 -15.91
C THR A 48 -6.99 0.80 -15.74
N THR A 49 -5.91 1.31 -15.13
CA THR A 49 -5.71 2.74 -14.91
C THR A 49 -5.12 3.34 -16.19
N PRO A 50 -5.75 4.34 -16.83
CA PRO A 50 -5.31 4.87 -18.13
C PRO A 50 -3.86 5.36 -18.16
N GLU A 51 -3.40 5.98 -17.07
CA GLU A 51 -2.04 6.48 -16.92
C GLU A 51 -1.03 5.33 -16.80
N LEU A 52 -1.34 4.32 -15.99
CA LEU A 52 -0.46 3.17 -15.80
C LEU A 52 -0.42 2.30 -17.05
N ARG A 53 -1.55 2.13 -17.76
CA ARG A 53 -1.65 1.35 -18.99
C ARG A 53 -0.69 1.83 -20.08
N LYS A 54 -0.41 3.14 -20.13
CA LYS A 54 0.56 3.77 -21.05
C LYS A 54 2.02 3.55 -20.63
N SER A 55 2.24 3.11 -19.39
CA SER A 55 3.59 2.97 -18.80
C SER A 55 4.22 1.58 -19.02
N TYR A 56 3.46 0.59 -19.48
CA TYR A 56 3.96 -0.76 -19.77
C TYR A 56 3.47 -1.28 -21.14
N SER A 57 4.24 -2.16 -21.77
CA SER A 57 3.82 -2.81 -23.01
C SER A 57 2.94 -4.03 -22.75
N VAL A 58 1.95 -4.26 -23.62
CA VAL A 58 1.08 -5.45 -23.51
C VAL A 58 1.90 -6.72 -23.65
N ASP A 59 2.84 -6.75 -24.60
CA ASP A 59 3.66 -7.91 -24.86
C ASP A 59 4.52 -8.30 -23.65
N PHE A 60 5.05 -7.30 -22.94
CA PHE A 60 5.75 -7.55 -21.68
C PHE A 60 4.83 -8.20 -20.65
N LEU A 61 3.60 -7.68 -20.46
CA LEU A 61 2.63 -8.29 -19.54
C LEU A 61 2.20 -9.69 -19.97
N ARG A 62 2.06 -9.96 -21.28
CA ARG A 62 1.79 -11.32 -21.80
C ARG A 62 2.90 -12.29 -21.42
N GLN A 63 4.16 -11.90 -21.65
CA GLN A 63 5.32 -12.72 -21.31
C GLN A 63 5.42 -12.96 -19.79
N LEU A 64 5.22 -11.91 -19.00
CA LEU A 64 5.21 -12.01 -17.54
C LEU A 64 4.11 -12.95 -17.05
N MET A 65 2.89 -12.81 -17.57
CA MET A 65 1.76 -13.66 -17.21
C MET A 65 1.96 -15.12 -17.63
N PHE A 66 2.53 -15.35 -18.81
CA PHE A 66 2.88 -16.69 -19.28
C PHE A 66 3.91 -17.35 -18.35
N ALA A 67 5.00 -16.65 -18.03
CA ALA A 67 6.01 -17.13 -17.10
C ALA A 67 5.42 -17.41 -15.70
N ALA A 68 4.55 -16.53 -15.21
CA ALA A 68 3.87 -16.70 -13.93
C ALA A 68 2.95 -17.93 -13.91
N LEU A 69 2.19 -18.19 -14.98
CA LEU A 69 1.33 -19.37 -15.12
C LEU A 69 2.15 -20.67 -15.19
N LEU A 70 3.26 -20.67 -15.94
CA LEU A 70 4.17 -21.83 -16.01
C LEU A 70 4.81 -22.15 -14.65
N LEU A 71 5.34 -21.12 -13.98
CA LEU A 71 5.93 -21.28 -12.65
C LEU A 71 4.88 -21.75 -11.64
N SER A 72 3.70 -21.14 -11.67
CA SER A 72 2.56 -21.54 -10.84
C SER A 72 2.17 -23.00 -11.05
N GLY A 73 2.03 -23.45 -12.31
CA GLY A 73 1.66 -24.82 -12.65
C GLY A 73 2.70 -25.82 -12.13
N SER A 74 3.98 -25.51 -12.35
CA SER A 74 5.11 -26.31 -11.89
C SER A 74 5.13 -26.45 -10.35
N LEU A 75 4.97 -25.34 -9.63
CA LEU A 75 4.90 -25.33 -8.17
C LEU A 75 3.62 -25.98 -7.63
N GLY A 76 2.51 -25.85 -8.34
CA GLY A 76 1.23 -26.51 -8.03
C GLY A 76 1.34 -28.03 -8.13
N LEU A 77 1.98 -28.55 -9.18
CA LEU A 77 2.29 -29.98 -9.30
C LEU A 77 3.24 -30.45 -8.20
N LEU A 78 4.30 -29.67 -7.92
CA LEU A 78 5.21 -29.96 -6.82
C LEU A 78 4.48 -30.01 -5.47
N ASN A 79 3.52 -29.11 -5.23
CA ASN A 79 2.67 -29.13 -4.04
C ASN A 79 1.83 -30.41 -3.97
N PHE A 80 1.27 -30.88 -5.09
CA PHE A 80 0.58 -32.16 -5.16
C PHE A 80 1.48 -33.36 -4.85
N VAL A 81 2.79 -33.27 -5.04
CA VAL A 81 3.72 -34.32 -4.64
C VAL A 81 4.11 -34.19 -3.17
N ARG A 82 4.54 -33.00 -2.74
CA ARG A 82 5.22 -32.77 -1.45
C ARG A 82 4.30 -32.48 -0.28
N ASN A 83 3.14 -31.85 -0.51
CA ASN A 83 2.28 -31.39 0.57
C ASN A 83 1.23 -32.45 0.91
N THR A 84 1.05 -32.81 2.18
CA THR A 84 -0.02 -33.74 2.57
C THR A 84 -1.41 -33.16 2.32
N ASN A 85 -1.55 -31.83 2.38
CA ASN A 85 -2.76 -31.08 2.08
C ASN A 85 -2.75 -30.50 0.66
N LYS A 86 -3.38 -31.24 -0.27
CA LYS A 86 -3.43 -30.92 -1.70
C LYS A 86 -4.31 -29.70 -2.07
N ARG A 87 -4.92 -29.03 -1.10
CA ARG A 87 -5.84 -27.91 -1.34
C ARG A 87 -5.17 -26.72 -2.01
N LEU A 88 -3.92 -26.41 -1.65
CA LEU A 88 -3.19 -25.29 -2.24
C LEU A 88 -2.87 -25.57 -3.72
N GLY A 89 -2.35 -26.77 -4.03
CA GLY A 89 -2.15 -27.22 -5.41
C GLY A 89 -3.46 -27.19 -6.23
N ALA A 90 -4.55 -27.71 -5.68
CA ALA A 90 -5.86 -27.70 -6.35
C ALA A 90 -6.40 -26.28 -6.58
N THR A 91 -6.21 -25.38 -5.62
CA THR A 91 -6.64 -23.97 -5.75
C THR A 91 -5.82 -23.28 -6.85
N ALA A 92 -4.50 -23.45 -6.86
CA ALA A 92 -3.64 -22.89 -7.90
C ALA A 92 -4.05 -23.38 -9.29
N TRP A 93 -4.21 -24.70 -9.46
CA TRP A 93 -4.62 -25.29 -10.74
C TRP A 93 -6.02 -24.88 -11.18
N PHE A 94 -6.96 -24.69 -10.26
CA PHE A 94 -8.27 -24.12 -10.58
C PHE A 94 -8.14 -22.74 -11.23
N PHE A 95 -7.36 -21.83 -10.63
CA PHE A 95 -7.16 -20.49 -11.20
C PHE A 95 -6.31 -20.49 -12.47
N ILE A 96 -5.36 -21.41 -12.62
CA ILE A 96 -4.61 -21.59 -13.87
C ILE A 96 -5.55 -22.01 -15.00
N LEU A 97 -6.37 -23.03 -14.78
CA LEU A 97 -7.34 -23.51 -15.77
C LEU A 97 -8.36 -22.42 -16.11
N LEU A 98 -8.81 -21.65 -15.11
CA LEU A 98 -9.67 -20.49 -15.31
C LEU A 98 -8.98 -19.45 -16.22
N ALA A 99 -7.75 -19.05 -15.90
CA ALA A 99 -6.99 -18.10 -16.71
C ALA A 99 -6.81 -18.57 -18.16
N ILE A 100 -6.49 -19.86 -18.38
CA ILE A 100 -6.32 -20.45 -19.71
C ILE A 100 -7.66 -20.50 -20.46
N MET A 101 -8.75 -20.91 -19.81
CA MET A 101 -10.08 -20.98 -20.40
C MET A 101 -10.57 -19.61 -20.87
N PHE A 102 -10.20 -18.55 -20.16
CA PHE A 102 -10.46 -17.16 -20.57
C PHE A 102 -9.39 -16.62 -21.53
N GLY A 103 -8.57 -17.44 -22.18
CA GLY A 103 -7.63 -17.06 -23.24
C GLY A 103 -6.21 -16.70 -22.77
N GLY A 104 -5.98 -16.60 -21.46
CA GLY A 104 -4.65 -16.46 -20.88
C GLY A 104 -3.84 -15.29 -21.47
N PRO A 105 -2.53 -15.48 -21.72
CA PRO A 105 -1.67 -14.48 -22.35
C PRO A 105 -2.01 -14.12 -23.79
N ASN A 106 -3.01 -14.73 -24.42
CA ASN A 106 -3.37 -14.48 -25.82
C ASN A 106 -4.61 -13.58 -25.97
N VAL A 107 -5.24 -13.15 -24.86
CA VAL A 107 -6.41 -12.25 -24.92
C VAL A 107 -6.04 -10.94 -25.60
N GLU A 108 -6.74 -10.58 -26.68
CA GLU A 108 -6.54 -9.31 -27.37
C GLU A 108 -6.91 -8.13 -26.46
N VAL A 109 -6.01 -7.16 -26.30
CA VAL A 109 -6.24 -5.98 -25.46
C VAL A 109 -6.57 -4.81 -26.38
N LYS A 110 -7.82 -4.38 -26.38
CA LYS A 110 -8.30 -3.27 -27.20
C LYS A 110 -7.85 -1.93 -26.62
N GLU A 111 -7.67 -0.94 -27.50
CA GLU A 111 -7.55 0.46 -27.08
C GLU A 111 -8.92 0.99 -26.64
N PHE A 112 -8.90 1.91 -25.69
CA PHE A 112 -10.10 2.48 -25.08
C PHE A 112 -9.87 3.95 -24.74
N ALA A 113 -10.95 4.72 -24.63
CA ALA A 113 -10.90 6.14 -24.31
C ALA A 113 -10.55 6.36 -22.83
N SER A 114 -9.76 7.40 -22.54
CA SER A 114 -9.22 7.65 -21.18
C SER A 114 -10.24 8.27 -20.20
N ASP A 115 -11.44 8.59 -20.65
CA ASP A 115 -12.53 9.24 -19.90
C ASP A 115 -13.53 8.25 -19.27
N THR A 116 -13.35 6.94 -19.49
CA THR A 116 -14.21 5.90 -18.93
C THR A 116 -13.92 5.72 -17.43
N PRO A 117 -14.93 5.67 -16.54
CA PRO A 117 -14.73 5.34 -15.14
C PRO A 117 -14.13 3.94 -14.99
N TYR A 118 -13.06 3.84 -14.18
CA TYR A 118 -12.32 2.60 -13.98
C TYR A 118 -12.13 2.28 -12.49
N ILE A 119 -11.82 1.02 -12.21
CA ILE A 119 -11.29 0.55 -10.92
C ILE A 119 -9.84 0.11 -11.10
N GLY A 120 -9.01 0.33 -10.07
CA GLY A 120 -7.56 0.07 -10.14
C GLY A 120 -7.16 -1.39 -9.96
N LEU A 121 -7.73 -2.31 -10.74
CA LEU A 121 -7.37 -3.73 -10.63
C LEU A 121 -5.93 -3.99 -11.11
N ASP A 122 -5.50 -3.35 -12.19
CA ASP A 122 -4.10 -3.42 -12.65
C ASP A 122 -3.12 -2.87 -11.63
N TRP A 123 -3.46 -1.74 -11.02
CA TRP A 123 -2.71 -1.11 -9.93
C TRP A 123 -2.58 -2.08 -8.75
N PHE A 124 -3.68 -2.73 -8.34
CA PHE A 124 -3.65 -3.78 -7.31
C PHE A 124 -2.72 -4.93 -7.67
N ILE A 125 -2.80 -5.48 -8.88
CA ILE A 125 -2.00 -6.64 -9.30
C ILE A 125 -0.51 -6.28 -9.27
N LEU A 126 -0.15 -5.15 -9.88
CA LEU A 126 1.23 -4.73 -10.05
C LEU A 126 1.86 -4.29 -8.73
N ASP A 127 1.16 -3.51 -7.90
CA ASP A 127 1.69 -3.13 -6.59
C ASP A 127 1.77 -4.34 -5.66
N LEU A 128 0.76 -5.21 -5.62
CA LEU A 128 0.82 -6.42 -4.79
C LEU A 128 2.00 -7.31 -5.20
N LEU A 129 2.22 -7.52 -6.50
CA LEU A 129 3.37 -8.29 -7.00
C LEU A 129 4.70 -7.60 -6.65
N GLY A 130 4.84 -6.32 -6.99
CA GLY A 130 6.06 -5.54 -6.78
C GLY A 130 6.43 -5.42 -5.30
N SER A 131 5.49 -5.00 -4.46
CA SER A 131 5.69 -4.86 -3.03
C SER A 131 6.00 -6.19 -2.35
N THR A 132 5.35 -7.29 -2.75
CA THR A 132 5.67 -8.64 -2.27
C THR A 132 7.12 -9.02 -2.62
N LEU A 133 7.54 -8.81 -3.87
CA LEU A 133 8.89 -9.17 -4.34
C LEU A 133 9.98 -8.32 -3.68
N ILE A 134 9.73 -7.03 -3.48
CA ILE A 134 10.70 -6.10 -2.92
C ILE A 134 10.75 -6.23 -1.39
N PHE A 135 9.63 -6.03 -0.72
CA PHE A 135 9.65 -5.82 0.73
C PHE A 135 9.71 -7.12 1.53
N ILE A 136 9.12 -8.22 1.09
CA ILE A 136 9.33 -9.51 1.78
C ILE A 136 10.82 -9.88 1.74
N VAL A 137 11.50 -9.64 0.62
CA VAL A 137 12.94 -9.90 0.51
C VAL A 137 13.72 -9.01 1.46
N ILE A 138 13.48 -7.69 1.46
CA ILE A 138 14.20 -6.75 2.34
C ILE A 138 13.92 -7.06 3.82
N GLU A 139 12.67 -7.36 4.20
CA GLU A 139 12.30 -7.73 5.57
C GLU A 139 12.96 -9.02 6.05
N LYS A 140 13.33 -9.92 5.13
CA LYS A 140 14.03 -11.17 5.48
C LYS A 140 15.55 -11.07 5.41
N LEU A 141 16.07 -10.18 4.57
CA LEU A 141 17.51 -9.87 4.55
C LEU A 141 17.93 -9.01 5.75
N LEU A 142 17.10 -8.04 6.14
CA LEU A 142 17.41 -7.04 7.17
C LEU A 142 16.31 -6.95 8.25
N PRO A 143 15.90 -8.06 8.90
CA PRO A 143 14.76 -8.07 9.81
C PRO A 143 15.00 -7.23 11.06
N HIS A 144 14.01 -6.42 11.44
CA HIS A 144 13.92 -5.88 12.80
C HIS A 144 13.49 -6.97 13.80
N ARG A 145 12.34 -7.62 13.57
CA ARG A 145 11.85 -8.79 14.31
C ARG A 145 12.11 -10.06 13.52
N LYS A 146 13.15 -10.82 13.89
CA LYS A 146 13.59 -12.05 13.20
C LYS A 146 12.53 -13.14 13.18
N ASP A 147 11.79 -13.27 14.28
CA ASP A 147 10.79 -14.35 14.46
C ASP A 147 9.42 -14.02 13.85
N GLN A 148 9.24 -12.80 13.32
CA GLN A 148 7.97 -12.39 12.71
C GLN A 148 7.71 -13.17 11.41
N LYS A 149 6.51 -13.74 11.32
CA LYS A 149 6.05 -14.54 10.19
C LYS A 149 5.74 -13.65 8.98
N ILE A 150 5.92 -14.18 7.77
CA ILE A 150 5.51 -13.48 6.53
C ILE A 150 3.99 -13.25 6.53
N LEU A 151 3.24 -14.31 6.83
CA LEU A 151 1.79 -14.25 7.00
C LEU A 151 1.48 -14.11 8.49
N ARG A 152 1.77 -12.94 9.05
CA ARG A 152 1.58 -12.60 10.46
C ARG A 152 0.10 -12.52 10.87
N SER A 153 -0.17 -12.25 12.15
CA SER A 153 -1.56 -12.13 12.59
C SER A 153 -2.29 -11.02 11.82
N GLU A 154 -3.56 -11.26 11.48
CA GLU A 154 -4.42 -10.33 10.75
C GLU A 154 -3.99 -9.92 9.33
N TRP A 155 -2.97 -10.56 8.72
CA TRP A 155 -2.52 -10.23 7.35
C TRP A 155 -3.65 -10.17 6.31
N ARG A 156 -4.70 -10.99 6.47
CA ARG A 156 -5.87 -10.97 5.57
C ARG A 156 -6.71 -9.72 5.72
N GLY A 157 -6.78 -9.17 6.93
CA GLY A 157 -7.45 -7.89 7.19
C GLY A 157 -6.75 -6.79 6.41
N ASP A 158 -5.43 -6.76 6.50
CA ASP A 158 -4.59 -5.77 5.81
C ASP A 158 -4.65 -5.98 4.29
N LEU A 159 -4.58 -7.22 3.79
CA LEU A 159 -4.77 -7.51 2.36
C LEU A 159 -6.16 -7.06 1.84
N ASN A 160 -7.22 -7.16 2.64
CA ASN A 160 -8.54 -6.67 2.22
C ASN A 160 -8.56 -5.14 2.12
N HIS A 161 -7.92 -4.44 3.06
CA HIS A 161 -7.76 -2.99 2.95
C HIS A 161 -6.92 -2.63 1.73
N PHE A 162 -5.76 -3.27 1.55
CA PHE A 162 -4.91 -3.10 0.38
C PHE A 162 -5.71 -3.27 -0.92
N PHE A 163 -6.45 -4.38 -1.06
CA PHE A 163 -7.29 -4.64 -2.22
C PHE A 163 -8.32 -3.54 -2.47
N VAL A 164 -9.10 -3.15 -1.46
CA VAL A 164 -10.14 -2.13 -1.66
C VAL A 164 -9.54 -0.77 -1.93
N ASN A 165 -8.48 -0.37 -1.23
CA ASN A 165 -7.81 0.92 -1.42
C ASN A 165 -7.30 1.08 -2.86
N HIS A 166 -6.82 0.00 -3.47
CA HIS A 166 -6.37 -0.01 -4.87
C HIS A 166 -7.55 0.03 -5.85
N LEU A 167 -8.61 -0.74 -5.60
CA LEU A 167 -9.78 -0.74 -6.49
C LEU A 167 -10.47 0.63 -6.54
N ILE A 168 -10.52 1.36 -5.43
CA ILE A 168 -11.18 2.67 -5.37
C ILE A 168 -10.30 3.83 -5.86
N ILE A 169 -9.08 3.58 -6.37
CA ILE A 169 -8.14 4.65 -6.72
C ILE A 169 -8.72 5.63 -7.75
N GLY A 170 -9.44 5.14 -8.76
CA GLY A 170 -10.10 5.98 -9.77
C GLY A 170 -11.15 6.92 -9.13
N PHE A 171 -11.94 6.41 -8.19
CA PHE A 171 -12.88 7.22 -7.42
C PHE A 171 -12.17 8.24 -6.52
N VAL A 172 -11.10 7.85 -5.84
CA VAL A 172 -10.30 8.76 -5.00
C VAL A 172 -9.70 9.89 -5.83
N LEU A 173 -9.13 9.58 -7.00
CA LEU A 173 -8.56 10.57 -7.92
C LEU A 173 -9.65 11.49 -8.49
N LEU A 174 -10.82 10.97 -8.85
CA LEU A 174 -11.96 11.77 -9.31
C LEU A 174 -12.37 12.79 -8.24
N VAL A 175 -12.61 12.34 -7.01
CA VAL A 175 -13.01 13.22 -5.89
C VAL A 175 -11.91 14.24 -5.59
N THR A 176 -10.66 13.80 -5.56
CA THR A 176 -9.51 14.67 -5.28
C THR A 176 -9.37 15.76 -6.35
N ASN A 177 -9.40 15.38 -7.63
CA ASN A 177 -9.31 16.32 -8.74
C ASN A 177 -10.46 17.34 -8.69
N HIS A 178 -11.69 16.88 -8.46
CA HIS A 178 -12.82 17.78 -8.28
C HIS A 178 -12.60 18.75 -7.11
N PHE A 179 -12.15 18.24 -5.96
CA PHE A 179 -11.87 19.07 -4.79
C PHE A 179 -10.79 20.14 -5.05
N VAL A 180 -9.66 19.78 -5.66
CA VAL A 180 -8.57 20.75 -5.88
C VAL A 180 -8.94 21.78 -6.95
N HIS A 181 -9.56 21.38 -8.06
CA HIS A 181 -9.92 22.29 -9.14
C HIS A 181 -11.01 23.28 -8.73
N TYR A 182 -12.10 22.79 -8.13
CA TYR A 182 -13.23 23.66 -7.76
C TYR A 182 -13.02 24.37 -6.42
N GLY A 183 -12.32 23.73 -5.47
CA GLY A 183 -12.06 24.33 -4.16
C GLY A 183 -10.89 25.31 -4.13
N PHE A 184 -9.87 25.09 -4.97
CA PHE A 184 -8.60 25.83 -4.93
C PHE A 184 -8.13 26.37 -6.28
N GLY A 185 -8.92 26.22 -7.35
CA GLY A 185 -8.60 26.81 -8.65
C GLY A 185 -8.39 28.32 -8.61
N TRP A 186 -9.07 29.02 -7.69
CA TRP A 186 -8.91 30.47 -7.46
C TRP A 186 -7.50 30.85 -6.93
N ALA A 187 -6.78 29.92 -6.30
CA ALA A 187 -5.45 30.15 -5.75
C ALA A 187 -4.33 29.89 -6.77
N VAL A 188 -4.67 29.35 -7.95
CA VAL A 188 -3.70 29.07 -9.02
C VAL A 188 -3.21 30.39 -9.63
N SER A 189 -1.89 30.54 -9.72
CA SER A 189 -1.23 31.67 -10.36
C SER A 189 -0.24 31.18 -11.41
N SER A 190 -0.43 31.59 -12.66
CA SER A 190 0.46 31.23 -13.77
C SER A 190 1.90 31.73 -13.54
N THR A 191 2.06 32.87 -12.88
CA THR A 191 3.38 33.40 -12.49
C THR A 191 4.07 32.48 -11.49
N VAL A 192 3.38 32.05 -10.43
CA VAL A 192 3.96 31.15 -9.42
C VAL A 192 4.30 29.79 -10.03
N GLN A 193 3.36 29.19 -10.77
CA GLN A 193 3.58 27.90 -11.42
C GLN A 193 4.75 27.98 -12.43
N GLY A 194 4.82 29.06 -13.21
CA GLY A 194 5.94 29.30 -14.12
C GLY A 194 7.30 29.39 -13.42
N TYR A 195 7.37 30.02 -12.23
CA TYR A 195 8.60 30.02 -11.44
C TYR A 195 8.96 28.62 -10.92
N ILE A 196 7.99 27.85 -10.41
CA ILE A 196 8.21 26.49 -9.92
C ILE A 196 8.68 25.56 -11.05
N GLU A 197 8.07 25.67 -12.23
CA GLU A 197 8.41 24.88 -13.41
C GLU A 197 9.83 25.14 -13.92
N GLN A 198 10.32 26.38 -13.80
CA GLN A 198 11.67 26.77 -14.22
C GLN A 198 12.77 26.41 -13.21
N THR A 199 12.41 25.96 -11.99
CA THR A 199 13.43 25.49 -11.03
C THR A 199 14.13 24.24 -11.54
N SER A 200 15.36 24.01 -11.05
CA SER A 200 16.11 22.80 -11.44
C SER A 200 15.39 21.54 -10.95
N PHE A 201 15.58 20.43 -11.67
CA PHE A 201 14.93 19.15 -11.36
C PHE A 201 15.05 18.73 -9.87
N LEU A 202 16.24 18.85 -9.28
CA LEU A 202 16.47 18.47 -7.87
C LEU A 202 15.75 19.40 -6.89
N VAL A 203 15.69 20.70 -7.19
CA VAL A 203 14.96 21.68 -6.37
C VAL A 203 13.47 21.41 -6.47
N GLN A 204 12.96 21.21 -7.68
CA GLN A 204 11.56 20.88 -7.92
C GLN A 204 11.14 19.58 -7.21
N LEU A 205 11.99 18.55 -7.26
CA LEU A 205 11.78 17.27 -6.58
C LEU A 205 11.80 17.42 -5.05
N PHE A 206 12.75 18.17 -4.51
CA PHE A 206 12.78 18.43 -3.07
C PHE A 206 11.54 19.21 -2.61
N LEU A 207 11.15 20.25 -3.37
CA LEU A 207 10.00 21.09 -3.05
C LEU A 207 8.69 20.32 -3.09
N ILE A 208 8.45 19.45 -4.09
CA ILE A 208 7.19 18.68 -4.14
C ILE A 208 7.07 17.75 -2.92
N ILE A 209 8.15 17.07 -2.52
CA ILE A 209 8.14 16.19 -1.35
C ILE A 209 7.92 17.03 -0.09
N LEU A 210 8.59 18.19 0.02
CA LEU A 210 8.51 19.04 1.20
C LEU A 210 7.11 19.61 1.40
N VAL A 211 6.48 20.17 0.36
CA VAL A 211 5.14 20.76 0.50
C VAL A 211 4.07 19.71 0.72
N ALA A 212 4.23 18.54 0.09
CA ALA A 212 3.35 17.41 0.32
C ALA A 212 3.46 16.91 1.77
N ASP A 213 4.68 16.77 2.28
CA ASP A 213 4.92 16.31 3.65
C ASP A 213 4.52 17.34 4.71
N LEU A 214 4.69 18.64 4.44
CA LEU A 214 4.19 19.70 5.32
C LEU A 214 2.66 19.62 5.47
N MET A 215 1.94 19.44 4.37
CA MET A 215 0.49 19.26 4.43
C MET A 215 0.12 17.95 5.12
N GLN A 216 0.79 16.85 4.75
CA GLN A 216 0.59 15.54 5.38
C GLN A 216 0.84 15.61 6.89
N TYR A 217 1.89 16.29 7.34
CA TYR A 217 2.25 16.45 8.74
C TYR A 217 1.11 17.10 9.54
N TRP A 218 0.52 18.19 9.04
CA TRP A 218 -0.57 18.88 9.74
C TRP A 218 -1.87 18.08 9.75
N VAL A 219 -2.22 17.45 8.63
CA VAL A 219 -3.39 16.57 8.54
C VAL A 219 -3.22 15.37 9.47
N HIS A 220 -2.03 14.78 9.49
CA HIS A 220 -1.70 13.63 10.32
C HIS A 220 -1.72 13.98 11.80
N ARG A 221 -1.14 15.12 12.17
CA ARG A 221 -1.24 15.64 13.54
C ARG A 221 -2.69 15.88 13.94
N ALA A 222 -3.52 16.44 13.06
CA ALA A 222 -4.94 16.63 13.34
C ALA A 222 -5.66 15.29 13.56
N TYR A 223 -5.30 14.22 12.84
CA TYR A 223 -5.85 12.88 13.08
C TYR A 223 -5.57 12.36 14.49
N HIS A 224 -4.43 12.70 15.08
CA HIS A 224 -4.07 12.28 16.43
C HIS A 224 -4.68 13.18 17.51
N GLU A 225 -4.59 14.50 17.31
CA GLU A 225 -4.92 15.49 18.34
C GLU A 225 -6.43 15.79 18.43
N ILE A 226 -7.22 15.47 17.39
CA ILE A 226 -8.67 15.69 17.37
C ILE A 226 -9.38 14.34 17.61
N PRO A 227 -10.07 14.14 18.74
CA PRO A 227 -10.66 12.85 19.10
C PRO A 227 -11.62 12.26 18.06
N LEU A 228 -12.36 13.12 17.34
CA LEU A 228 -13.24 12.69 16.26
C LEU A 228 -12.44 12.08 15.10
N LEU A 229 -11.35 12.72 14.71
CA LEU A 229 -10.49 12.30 13.61
C LEU A 229 -9.68 11.04 13.97
N TRP A 230 -9.27 10.91 15.23
CA TRP A 230 -8.62 9.71 15.76
C TRP A 230 -9.48 8.46 15.63
N ARG A 231 -10.81 8.56 15.64
CA ARG A 231 -11.68 7.40 15.46
C ARG A 231 -11.46 6.73 14.10
N PHE A 232 -11.15 7.52 13.07
CA PHE A 232 -10.82 7.06 11.73
C PHE A 232 -9.38 6.55 11.69
N HIS A 233 -8.45 7.37 12.16
CA HIS A 233 -7.02 7.07 12.06
C HIS A 233 -6.53 5.98 13.02
N GLY A 234 -7.24 5.75 14.12
CA GLY A 234 -7.04 4.59 14.98
C GLY A 234 -7.20 3.25 14.25
N VAL A 235 -7.91 3.21 13.11
CA VAL A 235 -7.94 2.02 12.24
C VAL A 235 -6.52 1.70 11.78
N HIS A 236 -5.79 2.70 11.30
CA HIS A 236 -4.40 2.58 10.87
C HIS A 236 -3.48 2.16 12.03
N HIS A 237 -3.61 2.83 13.18
CA HIS A 237 -2.83 2.49 14.37
C HIS A 237 -3.18 1.16 15.04
N SER A 238 -4.24 0.46 14.62
CA SER A 238 -4.65 -0.80 15.26
C SER A 238 -3.79 -2.01 14.90
N ALA A 239 -2.84 -1.88 13.97
CA ALA A 239 -1.93 -2.97 13.63
C ALA A 239 -0.95 -3.25 14.79
N LYS A 240 -0.89 -4.50 15.23
CA LYS A 240 -0.10 -4.95 16.39
C LYS A 240 1.28 -5.49 16.02
N GLU A 241 1.50 -5.73 14.73
CA GLU A 241 2.73 -6.22 14.14
C GLU A 241 2.95 -5.40 12.87
N MET A 242 4.14 -4.83 12.72
CA MET A 242 4.49 -3.96 11.58
C MET A 242 5.20 -4.78 10.50
N ASP A 243 4.73 -4.64 9.27
CA ASP A 243 5.39 -5.10 8.05
C ASP A 243 4.94 -4.24 6.86
N TRP A 244 5.44 -4.54 5.67
CA TRP A 244 5.13 -3.82 4.43
C TRP A 244 3.62 -3.72 4.15
N LEU A 245 2.82 -4.69 4.63
CA LEU A 245 1.38 -4.69 4.41
C LEU A 245 0.62 -3.90 5.49
N ALA A 246 1.21 -3.68 6.67
CA ALA A 246 0.56 -3.01 7.80
C ALA A 246 0.03 -1.61 7.44
N GLY A 247 0.79 -0.84 6.66
CA GLY A 247 0.42 0.51 6.24
C GLY A 247 -0.85 0.59 5.39
N SER A 248 -1.26 -0.52 4.76
CA SER A 248 -2.48 -0.58 3.95
C SER A 248 -3.76 -0.46 4.77
N ARG A 249 -3.71 -0.75 6.08
CA ARG A 249 -4.86 -0.65 6.98
C ARG A 249 -5.24 0.82 7.13
N GLN A 250 -6.26 1.29 6.41
CA GLN A 250 -6.70 2.68 6.45
C GLN A 250 -8.22 2.80 6.32
N HIS A 251 -8.77 3.88 6.85
CA HIS A 251 -10.18 4.20 6.61
C HIS A 251 -10.35 4.89 5.25
N ILE A 252 -11.42 4.57 4.50
CA ILE A 252 -11.62 5.13 3.14
C ILE A 252 -11.73 6.67 3.17
N LEU A 253 -12.47 7.23 4.14
CA LEU A 253 -12.54 8.68 4.31
C LEU A 253 -11.19 9.32 4.64
N GLU A 254 -10.32 8.64 5.37
CA GLU A 254 -8.97 9.15 5.65
C GLU A 254 -8.16 9.23 4.36
N ILE A 255 -8.23 8.19 3.51
CA ILE A 255 -7.58 8.20 2.19
C ILE A 255 -8.07 9.40 1.36
N LEU A 256 -9.39 9.61 1.29
CA LEU A 256 -9.97 10.73 0.54
C LEU A 256 -9.50 12.09 1.06
N VAL A 257 -9.60 12.33 2.37
CA VAL A 257 -9.23 13.60 2.99
C VAL A 257 -7.73 13.84 2.83
N THR A 258 -6.90 12.86 3.15
CA THR A 258 -5.45 12.98 3.06
C THR A 258 -4.98 13.21 1.63
N ARG A 259 -5.47 12.44 0.65
CA ARG A 259 -5.09 12.64 -0.77
C ARG A 259 -5.56 13.99 -1.29
N SER A 260 -6.79 14.40 -0.96
CA SER A 260 -7.34 15.70 -1.36
C SER A 260 -6.50 16.86 -0.84
N LEU A 261 -6.19 16.86 0.46
CA LEU A 261 -5.43 17.95 1.07
C LEU A 261 -3.97 17.96 0.62
N VAL A 262 -3.30 16.81 0.55
CA VAL A 262 -1.89 16.73 0.12
C VAL A 262 -1.70 17.12 -1.35
N LEU A 263 -2.67 16.79 -2.22
CA LEU A 263 -2.61 17.19 -3.63
C LEU A 263 -2.95 18.67 -3.84
N THR A 264 -3.65 19.35 -2.92
CA THR A 264 -3.94 20.79 -3.02
C THR A 264 -2.68 21.65 -3.23
N PRO A 265 -1.65 21.64 -2.37
CA PRO A 265 -0.46 22.46 -2.59
C PRO A 265 0.32 22.04 -3.85
N ILE A 266 0.31 20.75 -4.20
CA ILE A 266 0.95 20.27 -5.44
C ILE A 266 0.26 20.87 -6.67
N PHE A 267 -1.08 20.87 -6.68
CA PHE A 267 -1.91 21.47 -7.73
C PHE A 267 -1.70 22.98 -7.83
N VAL A 268 -1.79 23.69 -6.71
CA VAL A 268 -1.65 25.16 -6.67
C VAL A 268 -0.27 25.60 -7.14
N LEU A 269 0.79 24.89 -6.75
CA LEU A 269 2.17 25.23 -7.11
C LEU A 269 2.58 24.78 -8.52
N GLY A 270 1.82 23.89 -9.18
CA GLY A 270 2.02 23.55 -10.58
C GLY A 270 3.35 22.85 -10.89
N PHE A 271 3.67 21.80 -10.15
CA PHE A 271 4.86 20.98 -10.44
C PHE A 271 4.76 20.29 -11.80
N SER A 272 5.90 20.08 -12.47
CA SER A 272 5.93 19.37 -13.76
C SER A 272 5.39 17.94 -13.65
N GLN A 273 4.77 17.44 -14.72
CA GLN A 273 4.21 16.08 -14.77
C GLN A 273 5.26 15.00 -14.45
N GLN A 274 6.50 15.21 -14.91
CA GLN A 274 7.61 14.30 -14.64
C GLN A 274 7.92 14.23 -13.13
N ILE A 275 7.96 15.37 -12.44
CA ILE A 275 8.22 15.43 -11.00
C ILE A 275 7.05 14.85 -10.21
N ILE A 276 5.81 15.11 -10.60
CA ILE A 276 4.62 14.50 -9.97
C ILE A 276 4.69 12.98 -10.10
N SER A 277 5.00 12.46 -11.30
CA SER A 277 5.10 11.03 -11.55
C SER A 277 6.19 10.37 -10.70
N LEU A 278 7.36 11.00 -10.60
CA LEU A 278 8.44 10.52 -9.75
C LEU A 278 8.08 10.58 -8.25
N TYR A 279 7.40 11.64 -7.82
CA TYR A 279 6.92 11.76 -6.44
C TYR A 279 5.95 10.64 -6.08
N VAL A 280 5.02 10.27 -6.96
CA VAL A 280 4.09 9.14 -6.76
C VAL A 280 4.84 7.83 -6.52
N ILE A 281 5.92 7.58 -7.28
CA ILE A 281 6.77 6.40 -7.08
C ILE A 281 7.49 6.46 -5.72
N ILE A 282 8.08 7.61 -5.39
CA ILE A 282 8.81 7.82 -4.12
C ILE A 282 7.88 7.62 -2.93
N VAL A 283 6.71 8.26 -2.91
CA VAL A 283 5.75 8.14 -1.81
C VAL A 283 5.16 6.73 -1.71
N GLY A 284 4.91 6.06 -2.83
CA GLY A 284 4.47 4.66 -2.83
C GLY A 284 5.47 3.74 -2.16
N LEU A 285 6.75 3.81 -2.56
CA LEU A 285 7.80 2.97 -1.99
C LEU A 285 8.14 3.36 -0.55
N GLN A 286 8.27 4.66 -0.26
CA GLN A 286 8.66 5.13 1.08
C GLN A 286 7.57 4.85 2.12
N ALA A 287 6.30 5.03 1.78
CA ALA A 287 5.20 4.74 2.70
C ALA A 287 5.20 3.26 3.11
N VAL A 288 5.43 2.33 2.17
CA VAL A 288 5.54 0.90 2.48
C VAL A 288 6.81 0.62 3.29
N PHE A 289 7.95 1.20 2.89
CA PHE A 289 9.22 1.02 3.58
C PHE A 289 9.16 1.47 5.05
N ASN A 290 8.49 2.59 5.34
CA ASN A 290 8.35 3.13 6.69
C ASN A 290 7.63 2.16 7.66
N HIS A 291 6.76 1.27 7.17
CA HIS A 291 6.09 0.26 7.99
C HIS A 291 6.78 -1.10 7.99
N ALA A 292 7.74 -1.30 7.07
CA ALA A 292 8.36 -2.60 6.87
C ALA A 292 9.13 -3.05 8.11
N ASN A 293 9.14 -4.36 8.36
CA ASN A 293 9.88 -5.00 9.46
C ASN A 293 11.40 -4.99 9.21
N VAL A 294 11.99 -3.81 9.04
CA VAL A 294 13.34 -3.62 8.52
C VAL A 294 14.18 -2.85 9.52
N ARG A 295 15.38 -3.37 9.82
CA ARG A 295 16.37 -2.70 10.68
C ARG A 295 17.54 -2.20 9.86
N VAL A 296 17.50 -0.92 9.51
CA VAL A 296 18.60 -0.21 8.83
C VAL A 296 19.11 0.92 9.72
N LYS A 297 20.45 1.07 9.80
CA LYS A 297 21.09 2.16 10.54
C LYS A 297 21.27 3.36 9.61
N PHE A 298 20.40 4.36 9.73
CA PHE A 298 20.43 5.59 8.91
C PHE A 298 21.46 6.63 9.36
N GLY A 299 22.17 6.42 10.48
CA GLY A 299 23.15 7.38 10.98
C GLY A 299 22.53 8.75 11.25
N TRP A 300 23.07 9.80 10.64
CA TRP A 300 22.56 11.17 10.74
C TRP A 300 21.30 11.41 9.88
N LEU A 301 21.09 10.62 8.82
CA LEU A 301 19.94 10.78 7.92
C LEU A 301 18.60 10.58 8.62
N LYS A 302 18.57 9.90 9.78
CA LYS A 302 17.36 9.74 10.60
C LYS A 302 16.79 11.04 11.18
N TYR A 303 17.56 12.13 11.14
CA TYR A 303 17.12 13.46 11.53
C TYR A 303 16.59 14.26 10.35
N PHE A 304 16.82 13.77 9.12
CA PHE A 304 16.38 14.42 7.89
C PHE A 304 15.18 13.67 7.30
N MET A 305 15.27 12.35 7.13
CA MET A 305 14.23 11.50 6.55
C MET A 305 13.58 10.58 7.58
N VAL A 306 12.30 10.33 7.40
CA VAL A 306 11.56 9.30 8.13
C VAL A 306 12.16 7.94 7.80
N THR A 307 12.34 7.14 8.85
CA THR A 307 12.89 5.79 8.79
C THR A 307 11.89 4.79 9.33
N PRO A 308 12.05 3.47 9.09
CA PRO A 308 11.19 2.47 9.71
C PRO A 308 11.17 2.60 11.24
N GLN A 309 12.31 2.84 11.88
CA GLN A 309 12.34 3.04 13.33
C GLN A 309 11.52 4.27 13.77
N PHE A 310 11.61 5.39 13.04
CA PHE A 310 10.88 6.61 13.34
C PHE A 310 9.36 6.38 13.26
N HIS A 311 8.91 5.74 12.18
CA HIS A 311 7.49 5.48 11.94
C HIS A 311 6.95 4.35 12.82
N HIS A 312 7.77 3.36 13.17
CA HIS A 312 7.39 2.35 14.17
C HIS A 312 7.16 2.98 15.54
N TRP A 313 7.98 3.96 15.95
CA TRP A 313 7.72 4.74 17.16
C TRP A 313 6.38 5.47 17.06
N HIS A 314 6.04 6.05 15.91
CA HIS A 314 4.73 6.67 15.71
C HIS A 314 3.56 5.67 15.92
N HIS A 315 3.69 4.43 15.45
CA HIS A 315 2.70 3.37 15.65
C HIS A 315 2.70 2.75 17.06
N ALA A 316 3.61 3.14 17.93
CA ALA A 316 3.78 2.52 19.22
C ALA A 316 2.72 2.96 20.23
N SER A 317 2.35 2.03 21.11
CA SER A 317 1.47 2.29 22.26
C SER A 317 2.26 2.65 23.53
N ASP A 318 3.59 2.69 23.44
CA ASP A 318 4.48 3.17 24.49
C ASP A 318 4.13 4.62 24.88
N LYS A 319 4.11 4.93 26.18
CA LYS A 319 3.75 6.26 26.69
C LYS A 319 4.59 7.40 26.08
N ALA A 320 5.86 7.13 25.77
CA ALA A 320 6.77 8.10 25.16
C ALA A 320 6.44 8.43 23.69
N ALA A 321 5.59 7.62 23.06
CA ALA A 321 5.33 7.63 21.63
C ALA A 321 3.95 8.19 21.25
N ILE A 322 3.05 8.30 22.23
CA ILE A 322 1.71 8.87 22.05
C ILE A 322 1.82 10.30 21.54
N ASP A 323 1.12 10.60 20.44
CA ASP A 323 1.05 11.92 19.81
C ASP A 323 2.44 12.47 19.41
N ARG A 324 3.22 11.65 18.72
CA ARG A 324 4.58 11.96 18.24
C ARG A 324 4.83 11.45 16.81
N ASN A 325 5.88 12.00 16.18
CA ASN A 325 6.42 11.54 14.89
C ASN A 325 5.39 11.54 13.74
N TYR A 326 4.85 12.70 13.37
CA TYR A 326 3.77 12.83 12.38
C TYR A 326 4.25 12.91 10.92
N ALA A 327 5.50 13.27 10.65
CA ALA A 327 6.00 13.40 9.28
C ALA A 327 5.98 12.04 8.55
N ALA A 328 5.72 12.07 7.24
CA ALA A 328 5.75 10.87 6.39
C ALA A 328 7.06 10.75 5.61
N HIS A 329 7.68 11.88 5.25
CA HIS A 329 8.92 11.91 4.46
C HIS A 329 10.11 12.44 5.23
N PHE A 330 9.96 13.59 5.88
CA PHE A 330 11.01 14.39 6.47
C PHE A 330 10.87 14.49 7.99
N SER A 331 11.58 13.61 8.69
CA SER A 331 11.60 13.60 10.16
C SER A 331 12.00 14.93 10.79
N PHE A 332 12.73 15.81 10.08
CA PHE A 332 13.11 17.13 10.59
C PHE A 332 11.90 18.00 10.92
N LEU A 333 10.74 17.78 10.28
CA LEU A 333 9.51 18.51 10.59
C LEU A 333 9.11 18.28 12.05
N ASP A 334 9.16 17.04 12.54
CA ASP A 334 8.85 16.72 13.93
C ASP A 334 9.88 17.29 14.92
N TYR A 335 11.15 17.41 14.53
CA TYR A 335 12.14 18.09 15.37
C TYR A 335 11.89 19.60 15.42
N ALA A 336 11.54 20.22 14.27
CA ALA A 336 11.23 21.64 14.16
C ALA A 336 9.96 22.02 14.93
N PHE A 337 8.92 21.19 14.88
CA PHE A 337 7.64 21.41 15.55
C PHE A 337 7.57 20.80 16.96
N GLY A 338 8.64 20.18 17.44
CA GLY A 338 8.74 19.67 18.82
C GLY A 338 7.93 18.40 19.12
N THR A 339 7.63 17.61 18.09
CA THR A 339 6.81 16.38 18.15
C THR A 339 7.63 15.10 17.95
N ALA A 340 8.94 15.20 17.76
CA ALA A 340 9.80 14.03 17.62
C ALA A 340 9.93 13.25 18.95
N VAL A 341 9.82 11.91 18.88
CA VAL A 341 10.19 11.03 19.99
C VAL A 341 11.67 11.21 20.30
N LYS A 342 11.97 11.62 21.53
CA LYS A 342 13.35 11.86 21.99
C LYS A 342 14.05 10.52 22.24
N GLY A 343 15.31 10.40 21.81
CA GLY A 343 16.16 9.29 22.21
C GLY A 343 15.84 7.95 21.56
N GLN A 344 15.68 7.91 20.22
CA GLN A 344 15.44 6.70 19.41
C GLN A 344 16.66 5.73 19.35
N LYS A 345 17.27 5.40 20.50
CA LYS A 345 18.29 4.35 20.59
C LYS A 345 17.64 2.96 20.56
N GLU A 346 16.43 2.85 21.09
CA GLU A 346 15.66 1.62 21.19
C GLU A 346 14.52 1.59 20.16
N TRP A 347 13.95 0.40 19.98
CA TRP A 347 12.73 0.19 19.23
C TRP A 347 11.54 0.14 20.19
N PRO A 348 10.32 0.49 19.72
CA PRO A 348 9.13 0.43 20.57
C PRO A 348 8.82 -0.99 21.02
N GLN A 349 8.24 -1.12 22.21
CA GLN A 349 7.94 -2.41 22.83
C GLN A 349 6.64 -3.00 22.29
N ALA A 350 5.62 -2.17 22.08
CA ALA A 350 4.30 -2.61 21.65
C ALA A 350 3.66 -1.66 20.63
N TYR A 351 2.97 -2.24 19.65
CA TYR A 351 2.17 -1.53 18.65
C TYR A 351 0.67 -1.74 18.90
N GLY A 352 -0.16 -0.94 18.24
CA GLY A 352 -1.61 -1.01 18.37
C GLY A 352 -2.18 0.21 19.09
N VAL A 353 -3.50 0.32 19.11
CA VAL A 353 -4.19 1.35 19.89
C VAL A 353 -4.18 1.01 21.38
N VAL A 354 -3.97 2.01 22.23
CA VAL A 354 -4.05 1.84 23.70
C VAL A 354 -5.45 1.35 24.08
N GLY A 355 -5.52 0.23 24.81
CA GLY A 355 -6.78 -0.40 25.21
C GLY A 355 -7.39 -1.37 24.20
N ASP A 356 -6.74 -1.59 23.04
CA ASP A 356 -7.07 -2.64 22.06
C ASP A 356 -8.57 -2.71 21.68
N TYR A 357 -9.21 -1.55 21.55
CA TYR A 357 -10.66 -1.46 21.34
C TYR A 357 -11.08 -1.61 19.87
N MET A 358 -10.13 -1.56 18.92
CA MET A 358 -10.44 -1.57 17.49
C MET A 358 -10.87 -2.97 17.03
N PRO A 359 -12.05 -3.13 16.39
CA PRO A 359 -12.51 -4.45 15.98
C PRO A 359 -11.65 -5.05 14.86
N VAL A 360 -11.49 -6.37 14.87
CA VAL A 360 -10.78 -7.09 13.80
C VAL A 360 -11.65 -7.21 12.54
N GLY A 361 -11.10 -6.78 11.41
CA GLY A 361 -11.62 -6.98 10.07
C GLY A 361 -12.11 -5.69 9.40
N MET A 362 -11.73 -5.54 8.13
CA MET A 362 -11.92 -4.32 7.33
C MET A 362 -13.32 -3.70 7.47
N LEU A 363 -14.40 -4.43 7.18
CA LEU A 363 -15.76 -3.87 7.26
C LEU A 363 -16.13 -3.36 8.66
N LYS A 364 -15.68 -4.06 9.71
CA LYS A 364 -15.94 -3.60 11.09
C LYS A 364 -15.14 -2.33 11.40
N GLN A 365 -13.91 -2.24 10.89
CA GLN A 365 -13.04 -1.07 11.03
C GLN A 365 -13.58 0.13 10.25
N GLN A 366 -14.16 -0.05 9.05
CA GLN A 366 -14.81 1.05 8.31
C GLN A 366 -16.08 1.56 9.00
N VAL A 367 -16.81 0.71 9.73
CA VAL A 367 -18.02 1.12 10.46
C VAL A 367 -17.68 1.70 11.84
N TYR A 368 -16.55 1.32 12.43
CA TYR A 368 -16.17 1.68 13.80
C TYR A 368 -16.26 3.19 14.09
N PRO A 369 -15.74 4.10 13.24
CA PRO A 369 -15.74 5.53 13.55
C PRO A 369 -17.12 6.14 13.71
N PHE A 370 -18.17 5.51 13.16
CA PHE A 370 -19.55 6.00 13.22
C PHE A 370 -20.35 5.43 14.39
N LYS A 371 -19.84 4.42 15.10
CA LYS A 371 -20.54 3.84 16.26
C LYS A 371 -20.42 4.76 17.46
N ARG A 372 -21.52 5.13 18.10
CA ARG A 372 -21.46 5.86 19.39
C ARG A 372 -20.55 5.11 20.36
N THR A 373 -19.45 5.77 20.76
CA THR A 373 -18.64 5.36 21.89
C THR A 373 -19.51 5.55 23.12
N LYS A 374 -19.85 4.46 23.80
CA LYS A 374 -20.57 4.51 25.07
C LYS A 374 -19.67 5.06 26.16
#